data_AF-A0A922MFJ3-F1
#
_entry.id   AF-A0A922MFJ3-F1
#
_cell.length_a   1.000
_cell.length_b   1.000
_cell.length_c   1.000
_cell.angle_alpha   90.00
_cell.angle_beta   90.00
_cell.angle_gamma   90.00
#
_symmetry.space_group_name_H-M   'P 1'
#
loop_
_entity.id
_entity.type
_entity.pdbx_description
1 polymer ?
#
loop_
_entity_poly.entity_id
_entity_poly.type
_entity_poly.pdbx_seq_one_letter_code
_entity_poly.pdbx_strand_id
1 'polypeptide(L)' 'MDDPERIARDAAACQLEINGTAPPAPLYCEGTFDSWLCWPPTPANTTAYRACPDFVPGFSPDRACPASIARHAGRSQ' A
#
# COMPACT_ATOMS: atom_id res chain seq x y z
N MET A 1 -2.43 -16.66 0.58
CA MET A 1 -2.46 -15.37 -0.15
C MET A 1 -3.87 -14.85 -0.31
N ASP A 2 -4.89 -15.69 -0.44
CA ASP A 2 -6.29 -15.27 -0.52
C ASP A 2 -7.03 -15.73 0.74
N ASP A 3 -6.77 -15.04 1.87
CA ASP A 3 -7.51 -15.29 3.11
C ASP A 3 -8.49 -14.13 3.27
N PRO A 4 -9.81 -14.36 3.17
CA PRO A 4 -10.80 -13.30 3.20
C PRO A 4 -10.82 -12.55 4.52
N GLU A 5 -10.53 -13.20 5.64
CA GLU A 5 -10.53 -12.55 6.96
C GLU A 5 -9.33 -11.62 7.10
N ARG A 6 -8.15 -12.06 6.66
CA ARG A 6 -6.95 -11.21 6.57
C ARG A 6 -7.21 -10.00 5.66
N ILE A 7 -7.72 -10.24 4.44
CA ILE A 7 -8.00 -9.19 3.46
C ILE A 7 -8.98 -8.16 4.04
N ALA A 8 -10.06 -8.60 4.68
CA ALA A 8 -11.06 -7.71 5.26
C ALA A 8 -10.48 -6.86 6.41
N ARG A 9 -9.70 -7.48 7.30
CA ARG A 9 -9.04 -6.77 8.40
C ARG A 9 -8.05 -5.74 7.87
N ASP A 10 -7.21 -6.13 6.93
CA ASP A 10 -6.16 -5.27 6.39
C ASP A 10 -6.77 -4.13 5.52
N ALA A 11 -7.88 -4.40 4.81
CA ALA A 11 -8.67 -3.38 4.11
C ALA A 11 -9.24 -2.34 5.09
N ALA A 12 -9.82 -2.78 6.20
CA ALA A 12 -10.36 -1.90 7.22
C ALA A 12 -9.25 -1.03 7.85
N ALA A 13 -8.09 -1.62 8.16
CA ALA A 13 -6.93 -0.89 8.64
C ALA A 13 -6.43 0.15 7.61
N CYS A 14 -6.40 -0.21 6.32
CA CYS A 14 -6.03 0.71 5.25
C CYS A 14 -6.99 1.90 5.15
N GLN A 15 -8.29 1.66 5.29
CA GLN A 15 -9.27 2.74 5.26
C GLN A 15 -9.05 3.75 6.39
N LEU A 16 -8.67 3.26 7.58
CA LEU A 16 -8.32 4.14 8.70
C LEU A 16 -7.05 4.96 8.40
N GLU A 17 -6.03 4.34 7.79
CA GLU A 17 -4.80 5.03 7.35
C GLU A 17 -5.12 6.14 6.34
N ILE A 18 -5.90 5.82 5.30
CA ILE A 18 -6.26 6.77 4.23
C ILE A 18 -7.09 7.93 4.79
N ASN A 19 -8.13 7.64 5.58
CA ASN A 19 -9.00 8.68 6.14
C ASN A 19 -8.24 9.61 7.09
N GLY A 20 -7.18 9.12 7.75
CA GLY A 20 -6.32 9.92 8.61
C GLY A 20 -5.21 10.69 7.87
N THR A 21 -5.03 10.47 6.56
CA THR A 21 -3.95 11.05 5.77
C THR A 21 -4.45 12.23 4.96
N ALA A 22 -3.81 13.40 5.14
CA ALA A 22 -4.10 14.57 4.32
C ALA A 22 -3.56 14.40 2.88
N PRO A 23 -4.22 15.00 1.87
CA PRO A 23 -3.71 15.01 0.50
C PRO A 23 -2.27 15.54 0.43
N PRO A 24 -1.33 14.83 -0.21
CA PRO A 24 0.08 15.18 -0.18
C PRO A 24 0.46 16.27 -1.19
N ALA A 25 -0.40 16.54 -2.19
CA ALA A 25 -0.18 17.52 -3.24
C ALA A 25 -1.53 17.94 -3.86
N PRO A 26 -1.60 19.04 -4.64
CA PRO A 26 -2.81 19.41 -5.38
C PRO A 26 -3.27 18.38 -6.42
N LEU A 27 -2.32 17.60 -6.97
CA LEU A 27 -2.60 16.48 -7.87
C LEU A 27 -1.95 15.21 -7.30
N TYR A 28 -2.79 14.23 -6.97
CA TYR A 28 -2.40 12.98 -6.35
C TYR A 28 -3.33 11.85 -6.80
N CYS A 29 -2.88 10.61 -6.68
CA CYS A 29 -3.74 9.43 -6.75
C CYS A 29 -4.33 9.16 -5.37
N GLU A 30 -5.63 8.89 -5.33
CA GLU A 30 -6.32 8.49 -4.10
C GLU A 30 -5.68 7.24 -3.48
N GLY A 31 -5.71 7.20 -2.14
CA GLY A 31 -5.26 6.01 -1.41
C GLY A 31 -6.15 4.81 -1.72
N THR A 32 -5.59 3.61 -1.74
CA THR A 32 -6.37 2.40 -2.01
C THR A 32 -5.69 1.13 -1.49
N PHE A 33 -6.44 0.05 -1.44
CA PHE A 33 -6.01 -1.27 -1.01
C PHE A 33 -6.15 -2.27 -2.18
N ASP A 34 -5.09 -3.02 -2.48
CA ASP A 34 -5.09 -3.99 -3.59
C ASP A 34 -5.19 -5.45 -3.15
N SER A 35 -5.77 -5.71 -1.97
CA SER A 35 -5.82 -7.01 -1.28
C SER A 35 -4.49 -7.50 -0.68
N TRP A 36 -3.39 -6.78 -0.90
CA TRP A 36 -2.07 -7.13 -0.41
C TRP A 36 -1.50 -6.04 0.50
N LEU A 37 -1.51 -4.80 0.01
CA LEU A 37 -0.90 -3.66 0.67
C LEU A 37 -1.84 -2.46 0.64
N CYS A 38 -1.79 -1.67 1.72
CA CYS A 38 -2.37 -0.35 1.71
C CYS A 38 -1.44 0.61 0.96
N TRP A 39 -2.01 1.45 0.11
CA TRP A 39 -1.29 2.47 -0.62
C TRP A 39 -1.85 3.83 -0.23
N PRO A 40 -1.04 4.71 0.35
CA PRO A 40 -1.52 6.01 0.79
C PRO A 40 -1.80 6.90 -0.43
N PRO A 41 -2.56 7.99 -0.24
CA PRO A 41 -2.63 9.06 -1.23
C PRO A 41 -1.21 9.46 -1.67
N THR A 42 -0.94 9.42 -2.97
CA THR A 42 0.43 9.54 -3.50
C THR A 42 0.48 10.65 -4.55
N PRO A 43 1.42 11.61 -4.48
CA PRO A 43 1.54 12.67 -5.48
C PRO A 43 1.67 12.13 -6.90
N ALA A 44 1.04 12.79 -7.87
CA ALA A 44 1.11 12.36 -9.26
C ALA A 44 2.54 12.38 -9.81
N ASN A 45 2.84 11.46 -10.73
CA ASN A 45 4.16 11.19 -11.30
C ASN A 45 5.22 10.75 -10.29
N THR A 46 4.81 10.26 -9.12
CA THR A 46 5.75 9.70 -8.13
C THR A 46 5.49 8.21 -7.92
N THR A 47 6.40 7.54 -7.22
CA THR A 47 6.29 6.11 -6.90
C THR A 47 6.24 5.96 -5.40
N ALA A 48 5.19 5.32 -4.91
CA ALA A 48 5.08 4.90 -3.51
C ALA A 48 5.81 3.56 -3.31
N TYR A 49 6.39 3.37 -2.14
CA TYR A 49 7.06 2.13 -1.74
C TYR A 49 6.45 1.61 -0.43
N ARG A 50 6.25 0.30 -0.31
CA ARG A 50 5.79 -0.38 0.90
C ARG A 50 6.66 -1.60 1.16
N ALA A 51 6.91 -1.91 2.42
CA ALA A 51 7.59 -3.17 2.78
C ALA A 51 6.78 -4.38 2.28
N CYS A 52 7.48 -5.45 1.89
CA CYS A 52 6.83 -6.73 1.59
C CYS A 52 6.01 -7.23 2.78
N PRO A 53 4.82 -7.79 2.55
CA PRO A 53 4.00 -8.36 3.62
C PRO A 53 4.55 -9.69 4.13
N ASP A 54 4.57 -9.88 5.44
CA ASP A 54 5.14 -11.06 6.10
C ASP A 54 4.34 -12.36 5.88
N PHE A 55 3.09 -12.25 5.42
CA PHE A 55 2.23 -13.41 5.16
C PHE A 55 2.59 -14.18 3.88
N VAL A 56 3.51 -13.65 3.06
CA VAL A 56 3.97 -14.30 1.84
C VAL A 56 5.20 -15.15 2.15
N PRO A 57 5.11 -16.50 2.05
CA PRO A 57 6.23 -17.38 2.35
C PRO A 57 7.47 -17.02 1.52
N GLY A 58 8.62 -16.91 2.18
CA GLY A 58 9.90 -16.55 1.53
C GLY A 58 10.28 -15.07 1.65
N PHE A 59 9.35 -14.19 2.00
CA PHE A 59 9.67 -12.85 2.50
C PHE A 59 9.86 -12.93 4.02
N SER A 60 11.05 -13.34 4.45
CA SER A 60 11.46 -13.29 5.86
C SER A 60 11.76 -11.83 6.24
N PRO A 61 11.08 -11.21 7.23
CA PRO A 61 11.50 -9.91 7.79
C PRO A 61 12.85 -10.00 8.53
N ASP A 62 13.22 -11.21 8.95
CA ASP A 62 14.41 -11.60 9.70
C ASP A 62 15.70 -11.72 8.86
N ARG A 63 15.57 -11.85 7.53
CA ARG A 63 16.68 -11.59 6.61
C ARG A 63 16.49 -10.17 6.13
N ALA A 64 17.51 -9.34 6.23
CA ALA A 64 17.52 -7.96 5.71
C ALA A 64 17.24 -7.96 4.20
N CYS A 65 15.97 -8.10 3.83
CA CYS A 65 15.48 -8.10 2.48
C CYS A 65 14.78 -6.75 2.34
N PRO A 66 15.44 -5.73 1.77
CA PRO A 66 14.83 -4.42 1.54
C PRO A 66 13.82 -4.47 0.38
N ALA A 67 13.17 -5.62 0.17
CA ALA A 67 12.19 -5.80 -0.88
C ALA A 67 10.98 -4.92 -0.53
N SER A 68 10.99 -3.73 -1.12
CA SER A 68 9.83 -2.85 -1.11
C SER A 68 9.09 -3.06 -2.41
N ILE A 69 7.79 -3.28 -2.31
CA ILE A 69 6.91 -3.25 -3.48
C ILE A 69 6.69 -1.78 -3.82
N ALA A 70 6.69 -1.47 -5.12
CA ALA A 70 6.49 -0.11 -5.62
C ALA A 70 5.19 -0.01 -6.41
N ARG A 71 4.52 1.14 -6.29
CA ARG A 71 3.37 1.51 -7.11
C ARG A 71 3.58 2.90 -7.68
N HIS A 72 3.43 3.02 -8.99
CA HIS A 72 3.51 4.31 -9.67
C HIS A 72 2.15 5.03 -9.63
N ALA A 73 2.15 6.28 -9.14
CA ALA A 73 1.02 7.18 -9.19
C ALA A 73 1.01 7.90 -10.56
N GLY A 74 0.42 7.26 -11.57
CA GLY A 74 0.23 7.86 -12.89
C GLY A 74 -0.75 9.04 -12.86
N ARG A 75 -0.86 9.79 -13.96
CA ARG A 75 -1.95 10.76 -14.10
C ARG A 75 -3.29 10.01 -14.13
N SER A 76 -4.25 10.44 -13.30
CA SER A 76 -5.66 10.13 -13.53
C SER A 76 -6.03 10.68 -14.91
N GLN A 77 -6.25 9.80 -15.89
CA GLN A 77 -6.81 10.18 -17.18
C GLN A 77 -8.26 10.61 -17.01
#